data_AF-A0A5B8VQP4-F1
#
_entry.id   AF-A0A5B8VQP4-F1
#
_cell.length_a   1.000
_cell.length_b   1.000
_cell.length_c   1.000
_cell.angle_alpha   90.00
_cell.angle_beta   90.00
_cell.angle_gamma   90.00
#
_symmetry.space_group_name_H-M   'P 1'
#
loop_
_entity.id
_entity.type
_entity.pdbx_description
1 polymer ?
#
loop_
_entity_poly.entity_id
_entity_poly.type
_entity_poly.pdbx_seq_one_letter_code
_entity_poly.pdbx_strand_id
1 'polypeptide(L)'
;MQLRCVQKVDREEGGHQGSLIRFVNKVADAFKDKKITTLAYEGTAAAPQKTHAQSNVIILISSIDIFREQPLRNANWPAAVLLRNQLKSWANKANQLFIWDYSVQFTNYLSPFPDLEVLADNLKYFKSQHVTGIFEQGSGDTYADAAELNSYLQAKLFWNPDQDVHDLITEFCNGYYGSGSAFVREYLIDRKTALQNSGKHLDIYGNPMIDSRGYLSTENMEHYQKLLYEAHLAVATDNKYSDRIKRLQLSLEYVALQQALFYGIDSGGFLQISKDLTTYIPKAGWQDRVDRFVMDCKQQGVKVLAEEGLSPDAYKDYWQKILSVPLPVNLALHAKVTLDNPFVEDYPAKGNQTLTDGMPGYKDFSYNWLCFYAADLSAIIDMGSIKNCGKISINFLDDPRHWIFLPVSVQVSVSQNGIDYKDLKPVAFNEGPEHSDIQIITASFSLPAASKLRFIKIKAINPKTLTVWQNNTSKKAMIAADEIRVTP
;
A
#
# COMPACT_ATOMS: atom_id res chain seq x y z
N MET A 1 0.76 -15.22 -39.38
CA MET A 1 -0.45 -16.07 -39.49
C MET A 1 -0.97 -16.49 -38.11
N GLN A 2 -0.14 -17.02 -37.20
CA GLN A 2 -0.52 -17.40 -35.82
C GLN A 2 -1.18 -16.27 -34.99
N LEU A 3 -0.60 -15.06 -34.99
CA LEU A 3 -1.19 -13.89 -34.31
C LEU A 3 -2.61 -13.56 -34.81
N ARG A 4 -2.90 -13.75 -36.11
CA ARG A 4 -4.24 -13.51 -36.67
C ARG A 4 -5.25 -14.58 -36.24
N CYS A 5 -4.80 -15.81 -35.97
CA CYS A 5 -5.65 -16.90 -35.50
C CYS A 5 -6.07 -16.71 -34.04
N VAL A 6 -5.13 -16.32 -33.16
CA VAL A 6 -5.41 -16.00 -31.75
C VAL A 6 -6.40 -14.82 -31.65
N GLN A 7 -6.12 -13.73 -32.38
CA GLN A 7 -7.02 -12.57 -32.44
C GLN A 7 -8.42 -12.87 -33.00
N LYS A 8 -8.57 -13.93 -33.81
CA LYS A 8 -9.88 -14.37 -34.29
C LYS A 8 -10.65 -15.09 -33.17
N VAL A 9 -9.99 -16.03 -32.49
CA VAL A 9 -10.59 -16.77 -31.36
C VAL A 9 -10.96 -15.81 -30.24
N ASP A 10 -10.09 -14.88 -29.87
CA ASP A 10 -10.35 -13.94 -28.80
C ASP A 10 -11.58 -13.06 -29.11
N ARG A 11 -11.72 -12.61 -30.36
CA ARG A 11 -12.93 -11.88 -30.80
C ARG A 11 -14.20 -12.73 -30.78
N GLU A 12 -14.10 -14.02 -31.13
CA GLU A 12 -15.24 -14.95 -31.08
C GLU A 12 -15.70 -15.27 -29.66
N GLU A 13 -14.78 -15.22 -28.70
CA GLU A 13 -14.97 -15.64 -27.31
C GLU A 13 -15.10 -14.47 -26.33
N GLY A 14 -14.89 -13.24 -26.80
CA GLY A 14 -14.95 -12.02 -26.00
C GLY A 14 -13.70 -11.70 -25.19
N GLY A 15 -12.55 -12.33 -25.48
CA GLY A 15 -11.26 -12.03 -24.83
C GLY A 15 -10.25 -13.18 -24.86
N HIS A 16 -9.09 -12.96 -24.24
CA HIS A 16 -7.94 -13.88 -24.24
C HIS A 16 -8.23 -15.24 -23.58
N GLN A 17 -9.21 -15.29 -22.68
CA GLN A 17 -9.72 -16.53 -22.08
C GLN A 17 -10.15 -17.56 -23.14
N GLY A 18 -10.61 -17.10 -24.31
CA GLY A 18 -11.05 -17.98 -25.39
C GLY A 18 -9.92 -18.84 -25.94
N SER A 19 -8.82 -18.19 -26.30
CA SER A 19 -7.61 -18.89 -26.77
C SER A 19 -7.02 -19.77 -25.67
N LEU A 20 -6.99 -19.29 -24.43
CA LEU A 20 -6.51 -20.06 -23.28
C LEU A 20 -7.31 -21.35 -23.09
N ILE A 21 -8.64 -21.28 -22.98
CA ILE A 21 -9.46 -22.46 -22.71
C ILE A 21 -9.44 -23.44 -23.88
N ARG A 22 -9.40 -22.98 -25.14
CA ARG A 22 -9.25 -23.90 -26.28
C ARG A 22 -7.90 -24.62 -26.27
N PHE A 23 -6.82 -23.97 -25.82
CA PHE A 23 -5.52 -24.61 -25.62
C PHE A 23 -5.57 -25.61 -24.46
N VAL A 24 -6.06 -25.19 -23.29
CA VAL A 24 -6.17 -26.03 -22.09
C VAL A 24 -7.02 -27.27 -22.34
N ASN A 25 -8.13 -27.14 -23.08
CA ASN A 25 -8.97 -28.27 -23.45
C ASN A 25 -8.21 -29.33 -24.26
N LYS A 26 -7.34 -28.92 -25.19
CA LYS A 26 -6.50 -29.87 -25.95
C LYS A 26 -5.51 -30.61 -25.06
N VAL A 27 -4.95 -29.92 -24.06
CA VAL A 27 -4.09 -30.55 -23.05
C VAL A 27 -4.91 -31.53 -22.21
N ALA A 28 -6.08 -31.11 -21.75
CA ALA A 28 -6.99 -31.92 -20.94
C ALA A 28 -7.46 -33.19 -21.66
N ASP A 29 -7.70 -33.10 -22.97
CA ASP A 29 -8.05 -34.25 -23.83
C ASP A 29 -6.89 -35.25 -24.00
N ALA A 30 -5.65 -34.77 -23.95
CA ALA A 30 -4.44 -35.62 -24.01
C ALA A 30 -4.14 -36.30 -22.67
N PHE A 31 -4.61 -35.74 -21.54
CA PHE A 31 -4.35 -36.22 -20.17
C PHE A 31 -5.66 -36.44 -19.39
N LYS A 32 -6.54 -37.31 -19.89
CA LYS A 32 -7.90 -37.52 -19.34
C LYS A 32 -7.92 -38.05 -17.90
N ASP A 33 -6.85 -38.68 -17.45
CA ASP A 33 -6.69 -39.19 -16.08
C ASP A 33 -6.16 -38.13 -15.10
N LYS A 34 -5.81 -36.93 -15.59
CA LYS A 34 -5.30 -35.82 -14.78
C LYS A 34 -6.33 -34.70 -14.66
N LYS A 35 -6.23 -33.95 -13.56
CA LYS A 35 -6.89 -32.65 -13.40
C LYS A 35 -5.94 -31.56 -13.90
N ILE A 36 -6.44 -30.69 -14.77
CA ILE A 36 -5.68 -29.59 -15.35
C ILE A 36 -6.22 -28.28 -14.79
N THR A 37 -5.42 -27.58 -13.97
CA THR A 37 -5.80 -26.29 -13.41
C THR A 37 -5.31 -25.16 -14.31
N THR A 38 -6.15 -24.15 -14.54
CA THR A 38 -5.79 -22.93 -15.26
C THR A 38 -6.37 -21.70 -14.56
N LEU A 39 -5.71 -20.55 -14.75
CA LEU A 39 -6.09 -19.28 -14.12
C LEU A 39 -7.17 -18.53 -14.91
N ALA A 40 -8.16 -18.02 -14.19
CA ALA A 40 -8.98 -16.88 -14.59
C ALA A 40 -8.49 -15.65 -13.81
N TYR A 41 -7.51 -14.96 -14.41
CA TYR A 41 -6.76 -13.89 -13.76
C TYR A 41 -6.38 -12.83 -14.80
N GLU A 42 -6.45 -11.55 -14.41
CA GLU A 42 -6.20 -10.40 -15.29
C GLU A 42 -6.91 -10.52 -16.66
N GLY A 43 -6.15 -10.59 -17.76
CA GLY A 43 -6.66 -10.67 -19.12
C GLY A 43 -7.53 -11.90 -19.43
N THR A 44 -7.59 -12.89 -18.54
CA THR A 44 -8.44 -14.08 -18.66
C THR A 44 -9.48 -14.22 -17.55
N ALA A 45 -9.69 -13.17 -16.74
CA ALA A 45 -10.61 -13.20 -15.61
C ALA A 45 -12.08 -13.45 -16.02
N ALA A 46 -12.50 -12.91 -17.17
CA ALA A 46 -13.83 -13.16 -17.73
C ALA A 46 -13.94 -14.58 -18.30
N ALA A 47 -15.13 -15.19 -18.21
CA ALA A 47 -15.39 -16.48 -18.84
C ALA A 47 -15.52 -16.35 -20.38
N PRO A 48 -15.12 -17.36 -21.17
CA PRO A 48 -15.31 -17.36 -22.61
C PRO A 48 -16.80 -17.37 -22.96
N GLN A 49 -17.20 -16.65 -24.01
CA GLN A 49 -18.60 -16.58 -24.42
C GLN A 49 -19.15 -17.93 -24.91
N LYS A 50 -18.34 -18.70 -25.64
CA LYS A 50 -18.80 -19.92 -26.32
C LYS A 50 -18.18 -21.17 -25.71
N THR A 51 -16.85 -21.25 -25.69
CA THR A 51 -16.13 -22.47 -25.31
C THR A 51 -16.42 -22.87 -23.86
N HIS A 52 -16.69 -24.16 -23.62
CA HIS A 52 -16.75 -24.73 -22.27
C HIS A 52 -15.42 -25.41 -21.94
N ALA A 53 -15.00 -25.35 -20.68
CA ALA A 53 -13.86 -26.11 -20.19
C ALA A 53 -14.18 -27.61 -20.18
N GLN A 54 -13.19 -28.45 -20.49
CA GLN A 54 -13.34 -29.91 -20.37
C GLN A 54 -13.64 -30.33 -18.92
N SER A 55 -14.23 -31.52 -18.73
CA SER A 55 -14.68 -31.99 -17.41
C SER A 55 -13.56 -32.23 -16.39
N ASN A 56 -12.32 -32.41 -16.86
CA ASN A 56 -11.12 -32.54 -16.05
C ASN A 56 -10.31 -31.22 -15.93
N VAL A 57 -10.87 -30.09 -16.39
CA VAL A 57 -10.28 -28.76 -16.21
C VAL A 57 -10.87 -28.08 -14.98
N ILE A 58 -10.00 -27.51 -14.15
CA ILE A 58 -10.34 -26.71 -12.97
C ILE A 58 -10.01 -25.25 -13.30
N ILE A 59 -10.99 -24.36 -13.11
CA ILE A 59 -10.78 -22.92 -13.26
C ILE A 59 -10.48 -22.34 -11.89
N LEU A 60 -9.26 -21.82 -11.71
CA LEU A 60 -8.85 -21.11 -10.50
C LEU A 60 -9.08 -19.61 -10.70
N ILE A 61 -10.11 -19.07 -10.06
CA ILE A 61 -10.55 -17.68 -10.17
C ILE A 61 -9.88 -16.86 -9.07
N SER A 62 -9.20 -15.78 -9.46
CA SER A 62 -8.58 -14.86 -8.50
C SER A 62 -9.58 -13.86 -7.93
N SER A 63 -9.47 -13.56 -6.63
CA SER A 63 -10.21 -12.49 -5.95
C SER A 63 -9.40 -11.19 -5.79
N ILE A 64 -8.32 -10.99 -6.56
CA ILE A 64 -7.31 -9.94 -6.31
C ILE A 64 -7.89 -8.53 -6.14
N ASP A 65 -8.95 -8.20 -6.90
CA ASP A 65 -9.53 -6.85 -6.95
C ASP A 65 -10.53 -6.54 -5.81
N ILE A 66 -10.90 -7.53 -4.97
CA ILE A 66 -11.90 -7.29 -3.91
C ILE A 66 -11.23 -6.77 -2.63
N PHE A 67 -12.01 -6.03 -1.84
CA PHE A 67 -11.63 -5.64 -0.48
C PHE A 67 -12.18 -6.62 0.57
N ARG A 68 -11.62 -6.60 1.79
CA ARG A 68 -11.82 -7.61 2.84
C ARG A 68 -12.47 -7.09 4.12
N GLU A 69 -13.00 -5.87 4.13
CA GLU A 69 -13.67 -5.30 5.29
C GLU A 69 -15.05 -5.91 5.58
N GLN A 70 -15.71 -6.47 4.56
CA GLN A 70 -17.04 -7.09 4.68
C GLN A 70 -17.23 -8.30 3.72
N PRO A 71 -18.21 -9.19 3.99
CA PRO A 71 -18.44 -10.36 3.15
C PRO A 71 -18.77 -10.03 1.69
N LEU A 72 -18.19 -10.79 0.75
CA LEU A 72 -18.35 -10.62 -0.69
C LEU A 72 -19.82 -10.65 -1.14
N ARG A 73 -20.66 -11.43 -0.46
CA ARG A 73 -22.09 -11.53 -0.79
C ARG A 73 -22.84 -10.21 -0.57
N ASN A 74 -22.39 -9.41 0.39
CA ASN A 74 -23.05 -8.17 0.83
C ASN A 74 -22.41 -6.92 0.20
N ALA A 75 -21.19 -7.06 -0.31
CA ALA A 75 -20.42 -5.97 -0.91
C ALA A 75 -21.01 -5.43 -2.21
N ASN A 76 -21.11 -4.11 -2.35
CA ASN A 76 -21.67 -3.46 -3.54
C ASN A 76 -20.67 -2.60 -4.32
N TRP A 77 -19.39 -2.59 -3.94
CA TRP A 77 -18.36 -1.92 -4.74
C TRP A 77 -18.17 -2.64 -6.09
N PRO A 78 -17.74 -1.92 -7.14
CA PRO A 78 -17.66 -2.46 -8.50
C PRO A 78 -16.90 -3.79 -8.61
N ALA A 79 -15.76 -3.93 -7.93
CA ALA A 79 -14.97 -5.15 -7.99
C ALA A 79 -15.68 -6.38 -7.39
N ALA A 80 -16.42 -6.23 -6.29
CA ALA A 80 -17.23 -7.32 -5.73
C ALA A 80 -18.35 -7.74 -6.68
N VAL A 81 -19.04 -6.77 -7.30
CA VAL A 81 -20.08 -7.05 -8.31
C VAL A 81 -19.48 -7.80 -9.51
N LEU A 82 -18.30 -7.35 -9.97
CA LEU A 82 -17.59 -7.99 -11.07
C LEU A 82 -17.22 -9.44 -10.74
N LEU A 83 -16.62 -9.71 -9.57
CA LEU A 83 -16.26 -11.07 -9.17
C LEU A 83 -17.48 -11.97 -9.04
N ARG A 84 -18.60 -11.50 -8.45
CA ARG A 84 -19.85 -12.28 -8.38
C ARG A 84 -20.38 -12.64 -9.77
N ASN A 85 -20.25 -11.73 -10.75
CA ASN A 85 -20.65 -11.99 -12.12
C ASN A 85 -19.69 -12.96 -12.83
N GLN A 86 -18.38 -12.85 -12.58
CA GLN A 86 -17.37 -13.78 -13.09
C GLN A 86 -17.61 -15.19 -12.54
N LEU A 87 -17.88 -15.35 -11.24
CA LEU A 87 -18.21 -16.63 -10.61
C LEU A 87 -19.41 -17.29 -11.29
N LYS A 88 -20.51 -16.55 -11.46
CA LYS A 88 -21.70 -17.05 -12.18
C LYS A 88 -21.39 -17.44 -13.62
N SER A 89 -20.60 -16.62 -14.32
CA SER A 89 -20.24 -16.87 -15.72
C SER A 89 -19.37 -18.11 -15.86
N TRP A 90 -18.40 -18.30 -14.98
CA TRP A 90 -17.53 -19.48 -14.96
C TRP A 90 -18.25 -20.74 -14.50
N ALA A 91 -19.19 -20.64 -13.56
CA ALA A 91 -20.02 -21.77 -13.15
C ALA A 91 -20.85 -22.34 -14.31
N ASN A 92 -21.21 -21.50 -15.29
CA ASN A 92 -21.87 -21.94 -16.52
C ASN A 92 -20.90 -22.53 -17.56
N LYS A 93 -19.59 -22.33 -17.41
CA LYS A 93 -18.56 -22.70 -18.42
C LYS A 93 -17.61 -23.80 -17.96
N ALA A 94 -17.60 -24.17 -16.69
CA ALA A 94 -16.74 -25.20 -16.14
C ALA A 94 -17.45 -26.03 -15.07
N ASN A 95 -17.06 -27.30 -14.98
CA ASN A 95 -17.63 -28.23 -14.00
C ASN A 95 -17.01 -28.07 -12.60
N GLN A 96 -15.84 -27.44 -12.51
CA GLN A 96 -15.09 -27.33 -11.27
C GLN A 96 -14.41 -25.97 -11.16
N LEU A 97 -14.76 -25.22 -10.11
CA LEU A 97 -14.20 -23.91 -9.81
C LEU A 97 -13.42 -23.96 -8.51
N PHE A 98 -12.22 -23.39 -8.52
CA PHE A 98 -11.44 -23.05 -7.34
C PHE A 98 -11.34 -21.53 -7.20
N ILE A 99 -11.12 -21.05 -5.97
CA ILE A 99 -10.78 -19.65 -5.69
C ILE A 99 -9.32 -19.55 -5.29
N TRP A 100 -8.64 -18.55 -5.84
CA TRP A 100 -7.38 -18.03 -5.32
C TRP A 100 -7.71 -16.72 -4.58
N ASP A 101 -7.68 -16.80 -3.25
CA ASP A 101 -7.91 -15.68 -2.34
C ASP A 101 -6.62 -15.34 -1.58
N TYR A 102 -6.66 -14.26 -0.80
CA TYR A 102 -5.48 -13.64 -0.21
C TYR A 102 -5.76 -13.22 1.23
N SER A 103 -4.83 -13.52 2.12
CA SER A 103 -5.03 -13.35 3.58
C SER A 103 -3.99 -12.44 4.26
N VAL A 104 -3.30 -11.61 3.48
CA VAL A 104 -2.25 -10.69 3.96
C VAL A 104 -2.24 -9.41 3.12
N GLN A 105 -1.61 -8.35 3.65
CA GLN A 105 -1.27 -7.15 2.89
C GLN A 105 0.14 -7.30 2.28
N PHE A 106 0.24 -7.53 0.97
CA PHE A 106 1.49 -7.82 0.25
C PHE A 106 2.49 -6.67 0.30
N THR A 107 2.02 -5.43 0.35
CA THR A 107 2.87 -4.24 0.52
C THR A 107 3.44 -4.11 1.93
N ASN A 108 2.86 -4.80 2.92
CA ASN A 108 3.15 -4.61 4.34
C ASN A 108 2.75 -5.86 5.17
N TYR A 109 3.53 -6.94 5.12
CA TYR A 109 3.16 -8.23 5.74
C TYR A 109 2.91 -8.16 7.25
N LEU A 110 3.56 -7.23 7.94
CA LEU A 110 3.38 -7.02 9.39
C LEU A 110 2.26 -6.03 9.73
N SER A 111 1.64 -5.36 8.76
CA SER A 111 0.51 -4.48 9.05
C SER A 111 -0.70 -5.30 9.51
N PRO A 112 -1.42 -4.89 10.58
CA PRO A 112 -2.62 -5.59 11.02
C PRO A 112 -3.64 -5.75 9.89
N PHE A 113 -4.09 -6.98 9.63
CA PHE A 113 -4.98 -7.28 8.50
C PHE A 113 -6.25 -8.01 9.00
N PRO A 114 -7.31 -7.28 9.39
CA PRO A 114 -8.51 -7.85 10.02
C PRO A 114 -9.55 -8.37 9.00
N ASP A 115 -9.18 -9.43 8.28
CA ASP A 115 -10.02 -10.13 7.28
C ASP A 115 -10.67 -11.42 7.81
N LEU A 116 -10.17 -11.96 8.92
CA LEU A 116 -10.56 -13.26 9.45
C LEU A 116 -12.06 -13.46 9.69
N GLU A 117 -12.76 -12.41 10.14
CA GLU A 117 -14.19 -12.49 10.44
C GLU A 117 -15.07 -12.60 9.18
N VAL A 118 -14.55 -12.25 7.99
CA VAL A 118 -15.30 -12.37 6.74
C VAL A 118 -15.08 -13.70 6.03
N LEU A 119 -14.06 -14.46 6.45
CA LEU A 119 -13.65 -15.70 5.80
C LEU A 119 -14.79 -16.73 5.75
N ALA A 120 -15.43 -17.04 6.89
CA ALA A 120 -16.51 -18.05 6.92
C ALA A 120 -17.68 -17.71 5.99
N ASP A 121 -18.10 -16.44 5.94
CA ASP A 121 -19.18 -15.99 5.06
C ASP A 121 -18.78 -16.05 3.57
N ASN A 122 -17.53 -15.69 3.26
CA ASN A 122 -16.99 -15.83 1.91
C ASN A 122 -16.95 -17.30 1.48
N LEU A 123 -16.46 -18.20 2.33
CA LEU A 123 -16.44 -19.66 2.08
C LEU A 123 -17.85 -20.22 1.83
N LYS A 124 -18.83 -19.84 2.65
CA LYS A 124 -20.24 -20.22 2.45
C LYS A 124 -20.78 -19.68 1.13
N TYR A 125 -20.46 -18.44 0.79
CA TYR A 125 -20.85 -17.84 -0.47
C TYR A 125 -20.23 -18.58 -1.67
N PHE A 126 -18.92 -18.84 -1.65
CA PHE A 126 -18.23 -19.59 -2.69
C PHE A 126 -18.82 -20.99 -2.88
N LYS A 127 -19.08 -21.71 -1.78
CA LYS A 127 -19.76 -23.02 -1.81
C LYS A 127 -21.13 -22.93 -2.48
N SER A 128 -21.89 -21.86 -2.23
CA SER A 128 -23.19 -21.62 -2.89
C SER A 128 -23.08 -21.30 -4.40
N GLN A 129 -21.89 -20.94 -4.89
CA GLN A 129 -21.59 -20.67 -6.31
C GLN A 129 -20.86 -21.85 -6.98
N HIS A 130 -20.99 -23.07 -6.45
CA HIS A 130 -20.36 -24.29 -6.97
C HIS A 130 -18.82 -24.30 -6.93
N VAL A 131 -18.19 -23.47 -6.09
CA VAL A 131 -16.75 -23.57 -5.81
C VAL A 131 -16.50 -24.80 -4.95
N THR A 132 -15.44 -25.55 -5.29
CA THR A 132 -15.09 -26.83 -4.67
C THR A 132 -13.68 -26.88 -4.08
N GLY A 133 -12.90 -25.82 -4.24
CA GLY A 133 -11.56 -25.72 -3.67
C GLY A 133 -11.13 -24.26 -3.54
N ILE A 134 -10.26 -24.00 -2.57
CA ILE A 134 -9.80 -22.66 -2.23
C ILE A 134 -8.31 -22.73 -1.93
N PHE A 135 -7.59 -21.73 -2.43
CA PHE A 135 -6.19 -21.46 -2.13
C PHE A 135 -6.11 -20.06 -1.54
N GLU A 136 -5.85 -19.96 -0.24
CA GLU A 136 -5.57 -18.70 0.44
C GLU A 136 -4.06 -18.43 0.39
N GLN A 137 -3.67 -17.38 -0.31
CA GLN A 137 -2.28 -16.96 -0.38
C GLN A 137 -1.93 -16.05 0.80
N GLY A 138 -0.99 -16.52 1.61
CA GLY A 138 -0.32 -15.72 2.64
C GLY A 138 1.04 -15.19 2.19
N SER A 139 1.89 -14.86 3.16
CA SER A 139 3.23 -14.30 2.97
C SER A 139 4.32 -15.32 2.60
N GLY A 140 3.97 -16.56 2.28
CA GLY A 140 4.94 -17.61 1.97
C GLY A 140 5.77 -18.03 3.19
N ASP A 141 7.09 -17.81 3.15
CA ASP A 141 8.04 -18.26 4.17
C ASP A 141 8.48 -17.16 5.16
N THR A 142 7.97 -15.94 5.00
CA THR A 142 8.13 -14.84 5.97
C THR A 142 6.92 -14.78 6.90
N TYR A 143 7.14 -14.38 8.15
CA TYR A 143 6.04 -14.14 9.09
C TYR A 143 5.21 -12.90 8.69
N ALA A 144 3.89 -12.98 8.88
CA ALA A 144 2.92 -11.91 8.68
C ALA A 144 1.99 -11.78 9.88
N ASP A 145 1.19 -10.70 9.92
CA ASP A 145 0.26 -10.44 11.02
C ASP A 145 -0.60 -11.66 11.37
N ALA A 146 -0.64 -12.01 12.66
CA ALA A 146 -1.43 -13.10 13.22
C ALA A 146 -1.35 -14.44 12.45
N ALA A 147 -0.21 -14.78 11.83
CA ALA A 147 -0.06 -15.90 10.90
C ALA A 147 -0.57 -17.26 11.45
N GLU A 148 -0.39 -17.53 12.74
CA GLU A 148 -0.86 -18.78 13.35
C GLU A 148 -2.38 -18.81 13.54
N LEU A 149 -2.99 -17.68 13.90
CA LEU A 149 -4.45 -17.58 13.97
C LEU A 149 -5.05 -17.70 12.56
N ASN A 150 -4.43 -17.04 11.57
CA ASN A 150 -4.78 -17.17 10.15
C ASN A 150 -4.77 -18.64 9.70
N SER A 151 -3.65 -19.33 9.93
CA SER A 151 -3.50 -20.75 9.57
C SER A 151 -4.52 -21.64 10.29
N TYR A 152 -4.77 -21.37 11.57
CA TYR A 152 -5.72 -22.13 12.39
C TYR A 152 -7.16 -21.98 11.88
N LEU A 153 -7.60 -20.75 11.63
CA LEU A 153 -8.96 -20.48 11.14
C LEU A 153 -9.17 -21.04 9.74
N GLN A 154 -8.20 -20.85 8.83
CA GLN A 154 -8.25 -21.43 7.50
C GLN A 154 -8.37 -22.96 7.57
N ALA A 155 -7.57 -23.64 8.40
CA ALA A 155 -7.64 -25.10 8.55
C ALA A 155 -9.02 -25.56 9.08
N LYS A 156 -9.59 -24.87 10.08
CA LYS A 156 -10.90 -25.22 10.65
C LYS A 156 -12.04 -24.94 9.67
N LEU A 157 -12.02 -23.79 9.00
CA LEU A 157 -13.11 -23.33 8.13
C LEU A 157 -13.09 -23.95 6.74
N PHE A 158 -11.92 -24.32 6.19
CA PHE A 158 -11.85 -25.13 4.97
C PHE A 158 -12.45 -26.52 5.18
N TRP A 159 -12.29 -27.08 6.39
CA TRP A 159 -12.92 -28.34 6.75
C TRP A 159 -14.43 -28.19 6.93
N ASN A 160 -14.86 -27.14 7.65
CA ASN A 160 -16.27 -26.86 7.85
C ASN A 160 -16.52 -25.34 7.99
N PRO A 161 -17.07 -24.67 6.96
CA PRO A 161 -17.31 -23.23 6.99
C PRO A 161 -18.50 -22.84 7.88
N ASP A 162 -19.31 -23.79 8.36
CA ASP A 162 -20.47 -23.52 9.22
C ASP A 162 -20.10 -23.34 10.71
N GLN A 163 -18.83 -23.47 11.07
CA GLN A 163 -18.34 -23.18 12.42
C GLN A 163 -18.41 -21.67 12.73
N ASP A 164 -18.65 -21.34 14.00
CA ASP A 164 -18.63 -19.96 14.46
C ASP A 164 -17.19 -19.43 14.58
N VAL A 165 -16.90 -18.32 13.91
CA VAL A 165 -15.54 -17.75 13.86
C VAL A 165 -15.12 -17.19 15.22
N HIS A 166 -16.04 -16.61 15.99
CA HIS A 166 -15.72 -16.05 17.31
C HIS A 166 -15.42 -17.15 18.33
N ASP A 167 -16.11 -18.27 18.27
CA ASP A 167 -15.80 -19.45 19.08
C ASP A 167 -14.41 -20.00 18.72
N LEU A 168 -14.09 -20.10 17.43
CA LEU A 168 -12.77 -20.55 16.98
C LEU A 168 -11.63 -19.61 17.38
N ILE A 169 -11.83 -18.28 17.25
CA ILE A 169 -10.87 -17.28 17.75
C ILE A 169 -10.70 -17.43 19.27
N THR A 170 -11.79 -17.65 20.00
CA THR A 170 -11.75 -17.83 21.45
C THR A 170 -11.00 -19.10 21.85
N GLU A 171 -11.27 -20.23 21.20
CA GLU A 171 -10.55 -21.50 21.37
C GLU A 171 -9.05 -21.30 21.13
N PHE A 172 -8.70 -20.69 19.99
CA PHE A 172 -7.31 -20.43 19.63
C PHE A 172 -6.63 -19.53 20.65
N CYS A 173 -7.22 -18.38 20.98
CA CYS A 173 -6.58 -17.42 21.88
C CYS A 173 -6.37 -18.01 23.27
N ASN A 174 -7.33 -18.79 23.80
CA ASN A 174 -7.19 -19.46 25.09
C ASN A 174 -6.03 -20.46 25.09
N GLY A 175 -5.91 -21.27 24.04
CA GLY A 175 -4.83 -22.27 23.93
C GLY A 175 -3.46 -21.70 23.52
N TYR A 176 -3.46 -20.60 22.74
CA TYR A 176 -2.25 -20.04 22.16
C TYR A 176 -1.65 -18.91 22.99
N TYR A 177 -2.46 -18.08 23.67
CA TYR A 177 -1.98 -16.94 24.46
C TYR A 177 -2.17 -17.10 25.97
N GLY A 178 -2.79 -18.18 26.46
CA GLY A 178 -2.93 -18.45 27.89
C GLY A 178 -3.71 -17.35 28.62
N SER A 179 -3.20 -16.88 29.77
CA SER A 179 -3.81 -15.79 30.56
C SER A 179 -3.85 -14.44 29.82
N GLY A 180 -3.05 -14.25 28.76
CA GLY A 180 -3.14 -13.08 27.89
C GLY A 180 -4.30 -13.11 26.90
N SER A 181 -5.03 -14.23 26.79
CA SER A 181 -6.08 -14.45 25.79
C SER A 181 -7.15 -13.36 25.75
N ALA A 182 -7.65 -12.92 26.90
CA ALA A 182 -8.75 -11.95 26.96
C ALA A 182 -8.37 -10.63 26.27
N PHE A 183 -7.17 -10.11 26.55
CA PHE A 183 -6.65 -8.88 25.97
C PHE A 183 -6.35 -9.01 24.47
N VAL A 184 -5.81 -10.17 24.04
CA VAL A 184 -5.58 -10.41 22.60
C VAL A 184 -6.90 -10.46 21.84
N ARG A 185 -7.93 -11.12 22.38
CA ARG A 185 -9.26 -11.16 21.76
C ARG A 185 -9.87 -9.77 21.63
N GLU A 186 -9.76 -8.95 22.68
CA GLU A 186 -10.21 -7.56 22.66
C GLU A 186 -9.49 -6.77 21.57
N TYR A 187 -8.16 -6.92 21.44
CA TYR A 187 -7.38 -6.30 20.36
C TYR A 187 -7.90 -6.69 18.96
N LEU A 188 -8.18 -7.99 18.73
CA LEU A 188 -8.69 -8.49 17.45
C LEU A 188 -10.09 -7.92 17.12
N ILE A 189 -10.96 -7.83 18.11
CA ILE A 189 -12.32 -7.28 17.97
C ILE A 189 -12.26 -5.77 17.68
N ASP A 190 -11.43 -5.04 18.42
CA ASP A 190 -11.38 -3.58 18.35
C ASP A 190 -10.77 -3.10 17.03
N ARG A 191 -9.75 -3.79 16.49
CA ARG A 191 -9.21 -3.46 15.17
C ARG A 191 -10.23 -3.68 14.05
N LYS A 192 -11.04 -4.74 14.13
CA LYS A 192 -12.09 -5.00 13.15
C LYS A 192 -13.21 -3.96 13.23
N THR A 193 -13.61 -3.64 14.45
CA THR A 193 -14.65 -2.64 14.73
C THR A 193 -14.22 -1.26 14.25
N ALA A 194 -12.97 -0.87 14.52
CA ALA A 194 -12.41 0.39 14.06
C ALA A 194 -12.33 0.46 12.53
N LEU A 195 -11.99 -0.64 11.84
CA LEU A 195 -12.01 -0.70 10.38
C LEU A 195 -13.41 -0.45 9.84
N GLN A 196 -14.42 -1.14 10.36
CA GLN A 196 -15.82 -0.97 9.96
C GLN A 196 -16.30 0.47 10.19
N ASN A 197 -16.00 1.04 11.36
CA ASN A 197 -16.40 2.41 11.72
C ASN A 197 -15.69 3.47 10.87
N SER A 198 -14.48 3.20 10.39
CA SER A 198 -13.72 4.13 9.56
C SER A 198 -14.27 4.25 8.13
N GLY A 199 -15.06 3.28 7.66
CA GLY A 199 -15.52 3.21 6.28
C GLY A 199 -14.41 2.99 5.25
N LYS A 200 -13.20 2.61 5.69
CA LYS A 200 -12.06 2.31 4.82
C LYS A 200 -12.18 0.91 4.21
N HIS A 201 -11.66 0.78 3.00
CA HIS A 201 -11.51 -0.51 2.33
C HIS A 201 -10.26 -1.23 2.83
N LEU A 202 -10.35 -2.55 3.03
CA LEU A 202 -9.20 -3.38 3.40
C LEU A 202 -8.60 -4.00 2.14
N ASP A 203 -7.57 -3.33 1.62
CA ASP A 203 -6.85 -3.68 0.39
C ASP A 203 -5.57 -4.47 0.69
N ILE A 204 -5.32 -5.52 -0.10
CA ILE A 204 -4.11 -6.34 -0.05
C ILE A 204 -2.86 -5.59 -0.54
N TYR A 205 -3.03 -4.48 -1.26
CA TYR A 205 -1.96 -3.54 -1.63
C TYR A 205 -2.09 -2.18 -0.91
N GLY A 206 -2.77 -2.16 0.24
CA GLY A 206 -2.93 -0.97 1.07
C GLY A 206 -1.66 -0.50 1.77
N ASN A 207 -1.77 0.53 2.62
CA ASN A 207 -0.61 1.12 3.30
C ASN A 207 -1.00 1.62 4.71
N PRO A 208 -0.19 1.34 5.75
CA PRO A 208 -0.46 1.78 7.13
C PRO A 208 -0.58 3.29 7.29
N MET A 209 -0.09 4.07 6.32
CA MET A 209 -0.27 5.51 6.27
C MET A 209 -1.66 5.97 5.89
N ILE A 210 -2.24 5.33 4.87
CA ILE A 210 -3.60 5.65 4.44
C ILE A 210 -4.57 5.32 5.57
N ASP A 211 -4.28 4.24 6.29
CA ASP A 211 -5.04 3.71 7.42
C ASP A 211 -4.83 4.48 8.73
N SER A 212 -3.87 5.42 8.78
CA SER A 212 -3.68 6.34 9.93
C SER A 212 -4.87 7.28 10.17
N ARG A 213 -5.81 7.36 9.21
CA ARG A 213 -7.10 8.06 9.33
C ARG A 213 -8.27 7.09 9.55
N GLY A 214 -7.99 5.84 9.88
CA GLY A 214 -8.97 4.78 10.10
C GLY A 214 -8.61 3.90 11.29
N TYR A 215 -8.59 2.58 11.08
CA TYR A 215 -8.32 1.63 12.17
C TYR A 215 -6.89 1.66 12.69
N LEU A 216 -5.94 2.27 11.98
CA LEU A 216 -4.57 2.48 12.46
C LEU A 216 -4.33 3.94 12.89
N SER A 217 -5.37 4.68 13.29
CA SER A 217 -5.19 6.03 13.86
C SER A 217 -4.32 6.02 15.11
N THR A 218 -3.77 7.18 15.47
CA THR A 218 -2.95 7.34 16.69
C THR A 218 -3.68 6.80 17.93
N GLU A 219 -4.95 7.15 18.11
CA GLU A 219 -5.76 6.72 19.25
C GLU A 219 -5.96 5.20 19.27
N ASN A 220 -6.26 4.62 18.11
CA ASN A 220 -6.42 3.18 17.97
C ASN A 220 -5.10 2.44 18.23
N MET A 221 -3.99 2.94 17.69
CA MET A 221 -2.66 2.36 17.89
C MET A 221 -2.23 2.39 19.36
N GLU A 222 -2.45 3.50 20.06
CA GLU A 222 -2.19 3.60 21.51
C GLU A 222 -3.04 2.60 22.31
N HIS A 223 -4.32 2.46 21.95
CA HIS A 223 -5.22 1.49 22.57
C HIS A 223 -4.78 0.05 22.33
N TYR A 224 -4.44 -0.31 21.09
CA TYR A 224 -3.96 -1.65 20.74
C TYR A 224 -2.65 -2.00 21.42
N GLN A 225 -1.71 -1.06 21.48
CA GLN A 225 -0.45 -1.23 22.20
C GLN A 225 -0.69 -1.49 23.68
N LYS A 226 -1.64 -0.77 24.30
CA LYS A 226 -2.03 -1.01 25.70
C LYS A 226 -2.60 -2.41 25.90
N LEU A 227 -3.52 -2.85 25.04
CA LEU A 227 -4.10 -4.20 25.13
C LEU A 227 -3.02 -5.28 25.03
N LEU A 228 -2.12 -5.19 24.04
CA LEU A 228 -1.05 -6.18 23.90
C LEU A 228 0.01 -6.09 24.99
N TYR A 229 0.20 -4.92 25.62
CA TYR A 229 1.03 -4.77 26.81
C TYR A 229 0.43 -5.48 28.03
N GLU A 230 -0.86 -5.28 28.31
CA GLU A 230 -1.56 -6.00 29.39
C GLU A 230 -1.56 -7.52 29.14
N ALA A 231 -1.74 -7.94 27.88
CA ALA A 231 -1.62 -9.34 27.48
C ALA A 231 -0.24 -9.90 27.83
N HIS A 232 0.83 -9.14 27.53
CA HIS A 232 2.21 -9.54 27.82
C HIS A 232 2.48 -9.63 29.33
N LEU A 233 1.98 -8.67 30.12
CA LEU A 233 2.09 -8.70 31.58
C LEU A 233 1.40 -9.93 32.18
N ALA A 234 0.22 -10.31 31.66
CA ALA A 234 -0.53 -11.46 32.13
C ALA A 234 0.21 -12.80 31.97
N VAL A 235 1.24 -12.86 31.12
CA VAL A 235 2.03 -14.06 30.83
C VAL A 235 3.53 -13.86 31.07
N ALA A 236 3.92 -12.81 31.81
CA ALA A 236 5.33 -12.39 31.91
C ALA A 236 6.28 -13.47 32.43
N THR A 237 5.78 -14.45 33.20
CA THR A 237 6.56 -15.57 33.74
C THR A 237 6.59 -16.81 32.84
N ASP A 238 5.79 -16.85 31.77
CA ASP A 238 5.76 -17.94 30.80
C ASP A 238 6.41 -17.47 29.48
N ASN A 239 7.67 -17.85 29.27
CA ASN A 239 8.42 -17.46 28.09
C ASN A 239 7.72 -17.84 26.77
N LYS A 240 7.00 -18.97 26.73
CA LYS A 240 6.33 -19.43 25.52
C LYS A 240 5.14 -18.54 25.16
N TYR A 241 4.29 -18.19 26.13
CA TYR A 241 3.18 -17.27 25.88
C TYR A 241 3.67 -15.83 25.66
N SER A 242 4.67 -15.41 26.42
CA SER A 242 5.31 -14.11 26.29
C SER A 242 5.84 -13.87 24.88
N ASP A 243 6.57 -14.83 24.30
CA ASP A 243 7.12 -14.71 22.94
C ASP A 243 6.03 -14.69 21.87
N ARG A 244 4.91 -15.39 22.06
CA ARG A 244 3.76 -15.35 21.15
C ARG A 244 3.08 -13.97 21.14
N ILE A 245 2.99 -13.31 22.30
CA ILE A 245 2.42 -11.96 22.39
C ILE A 245 3.36 -10.92 21.78
N LYS A 246 4.68 -11.05 22.00
CA LYS A 246 5.68 -10.19 21.32
C LYS A 246 5.53 -10.25 19.79
N ARG A 247 5.15 -11.40 19.25
CA ARG A 247 4.90 -11.59 17.81
C ARG A 247 3.77 -10.71 17.27
N LEU A 248 2.71 -10.50 18.06
CA LEU A 248 1.63 -9.56 17.71
C LEU A 248 2.07 -8.10 17.90
N GLN A 249 2.84 -7.82 18.95
CA GLN A 249 3.38 -6.47 19.20
C GLN A 249 4.29 -6.00 18.05
N LEU A 250 4.99 -6.93 17.40
CA LEU A 250 5.81 -6.64 16.23
C LEU A 250 5.03 -5.98 15.09
N SER A 251 3.77 -6.39 14.86
CA SER A 251 2.89 -5.79 13.86
C SER A 251 2.62 -4.31 14.17
N LEU A 252 2.32 -3.99 15.43
CA LEU A 252 2.05 -2.60 15.85
C LEU A 252 3.31 -1.73 15.84
N GLU A 253 4.46 -2.30 16.18
CA GLU A 253 5.74 -1.59 16.10
C GLU A 253 6.11 -1.27 14.64
N TYR A 254 5.88 -2.21 13.72
CA TYR A 254 6.06 -1.96 12.30
C TYR A 254 5.21 -0.77 11.82
N VAL A 255 3.91 -0.76 12.13
CA VAL A 255 3.01 0.36 11.80
C VAL A 255 3.50 1.66 12.42
N ALA A 256 3.90 1.65 13.69
CA ALA A 256 4.40 2.86 14.36
C ALA A 256 5.66 3.43 13.69
N LEU A 257 6.58 2.58 13.22
CA LEU A 257 7.74 3.01 12.46
C LEU A 257 7.34 3.59 11.10
N GLN A 258 6.45 2.93 10.36
CA GLN A 258 5.93 3.45 9.09
C GLN A 258 5.27 4.83 9.27
N GLN A 259 4.38 4.94 10.26
CA GLN A 259 3.69 6.18 10.59
C GLN A 259 4.61 7.31 11.01
N ALA A 260 5.70 6.99 11.71
CA ALA A 260 6.69 7.99 12.07
C ALA A 260 7.37 8.63 10.86
N LEU A 261 7.58 7.91 9.74
CA LEU A 261 8.17 8.48 8.52
C LEU A 261 7.30 9.58 7.91
N PHE A 262 5.98 9.39 7.95
CA PHE A 262 5.00 10.35 7.45
C PHE A 262 4.77 11.53 8.40
N TYR A 263 4.62 11.25 9.70
CA TYR A 263 4.45 12.31 10.70
C TYR A 263 5.72 13.16 10.81
N GLY A 264 6.89 12.52 10.81
CA GLY A 264 8.16 13.22 10.65
C GLY A 264 8.46 14.17 11.80
N ILE A 265 8.19 15.46 11.60
CA ILE A 265 8.33 16.51 12.62
C ILE A 265 7.11 16.68 13.52
N ASP A 266 5.97 16.09 13.15
CA ASP A 266 4.73 16.12 13.92
C ASP A 266 4.82 15.21 15.18
N SER A 267 3.80 15.26 16.05
CA SER A 267 3.82 14.58 17.36
C SER A 267 4.15 13.07 17.27
N GLY A 268 3.56 12.36 16.31
CA GLY A 268 3.80 10.93 16.03
C GLY A 268 5.10 10.63 15.26
N GLY A 269 5.87 11.65 14.89
CA GLY A 269 7.06 11.52 14.07
C GLY A 269 8.34 11.19 14.83
N PHE A 270 9.44 10.99 14.10
CA PHE A 270 10.75 10.64 14.65
C PHE A 270 11.69 11.84 14.85
N LEU A 271 11.32 13.04 14.39
CA LEU A 271 12.16 14.22 14.40
C LEU A 271 11.77 15.23 15.47
N GLN A 272 12.74 16.00 15.94
CA GLN A 272 12.56 17.15 16.84
C GLN A 272 13.44 18.30 16.39
N ILE A 273 13.05 19.53 16.72
CA ILE A 273 13.85 20.72 16.39
C ILE A 273 15.14 20.76 17.24
N SER A 274 16.25 21.15 16.62
CA SER A 274 17.53 21.40 17.27
C SER A 274 17.45 22.59 18.25
N LYS A 275 18.39 22.66 19.19
CA LYS A 275 18.43 23.76 20.18
C LYS A 275 18.61 25.14 19.56
N ASP A 276 19.28 25.23 18.41
CA ASP A 276 19.47 26.48 17.67
C ASP A 276 18.32 26.82 16.73
N LEU A 277 17.27 25.98 16.68
CA LEU A 277 16.07 26.16 15.86
C LEU A 277 16.33 26.20 14.35
N THR A 278 17.43 25.62 13.87
CA THR A 278 17.82 25.66 12.45
C THR A 278 17.59 24.35 11.71
N THR A 279 17.53 23.22 12.43
CA THR A 279 17.45 21.89 11.83
C THR A 279 16.56 20.95 12.64
N TYR A 280 15.89 20.03 11.97
CA TYR A 280 15.24 18.89 12.60
C TYR A 280 16.21 17.71 12.63
N ILE A 281 16.33 17.10 13.80
CA ILE A 281 17.20 15.96 14.09
C ILE A 281 16.38 14.81 14.69
N PRO A 282 16.84 13.55 14.59
CA PRO A 282 16.15 12.45 15.23
C PRO A 282 15.98 12.64 16.75
N LYS A 283 14.83 12.25 17.29
CA LYS A 283 14.62 12.14 18.73
C LYS A 283 15.56 11.07 19.30
N ALA A 284 15.93 11.20 20.57
CA ALA A 284 16.81 10.23 21.21
C ALA A 284 16.18 8.82 21.24
N GLY A 285 17.00 7.77 21.06
CA GLY A 285 16.57 6.37 21.14
C GLY A 285 15.95 5.77 19.88
N TRP A 286 15.80 6.54 18.79
CA TRP A 286 15.23 6.00 17.54
C TRP A 286 16.10 4.94 16.87
N GLN A 287 17.42 5.09 16.91
CA GLN A 287 18.33 4.06 16.41
C GLN A 287 18.13 2.74 17.19
N ASP A 288 18.08 2.80 18.51
CA ASP A 288 17.88 1.63 19.38
C ASP A 288 16.48 1.01 19.19
N ARG A 289 15.47 1.83 18.90
CA ARG A 289 14.11 1.36 18.58
C ARG A 289 14.10 0.52 17.30
N VAL A 290 14.71 1.04 16.22
CA VAL A 290 14.84 0.31 14.95
C VAL A 290 15.68 -0.96 15.13
N ASP A 291 16.79 -0.88 15.88
CA ASP A 291 17.66 -2.03 16.12
C ASP A 291 16.94 -3.15 16.88
N ARG A 292 16.11 -2.80 17.87
CA ARG A 292 15.25 -3.77 18.57
C ARG A 292 14.20 -4.37 17.65
N PHE A 293 13.50 -3.55 16.85
CA PHE A 293 12.53 -4.05 15.87
C PHE A 293 13.16 -5.10 14.93
N VAL A 294 14.35 -4.81 14.41
CA VAL A 294 15.07 -5.72 13.49
C VAL A 294 15.50 -7.01 14.18
N MET A 295 15.96 -6.91 15.42
CA MET A 295 16.28 -8.10 16.24
C MET A 295 15.03 -8.97 16.46
N ASP A 296 13.91 -8.34 16.82
CA ASP A 296 12.65 -9.04 17.06
C ASP A 296 12.11 -9.68 15.77
N CYS A 297 12.17 -8.97 14.63
CA CYS A 297 11.87 -9.54 13.32
C CYS A 297 12.63 -10.85 13.06
N LYS A 298 13.95 -10.85 13.30
CA LYS A 298 14.79 -12.03 13.09
C LYS A 298 14.43 -13.16 14.04
N GLN A 299 14.19 -12.85 15.32
CA GLN A 299 13.77 -13.84 16.31
C GLN A 299 12.42 -14.47 15.93
N GLN A 300 11.51 -13.69 15.36
CA GLN A 300 10.17 -14.12 14.99
C GLN A 300 10.08 -14.70 13.56
N GLY A 301 11.19 -14.84 12.83
CA GLY A 301 11.20 -15.48 11.51
C GLY A 301 10.71 -14.59 10.37
N VAL A 302 10.75 -13.27 10.51
CA VAL A 302 10.53 -12.33 9.42
C VAL A 302 11.75 -12.32 8.49
N LYS A 303 11.53 -12.65 7.22
CA LYS A 303 12.58 -12.65 6.18
C LYS A 303 12.51 -11.42 5.29
N VAL A 304 11.30 -11.00 4.95
CA VAL A 304 10.99 -9.79 4.19
C VAL A 304 9.73 -9.13 4.76
N LEU A 305 9.63 -7.80 4.62
CA LEU A 305 8.52 -7.00 5.16
C LEU A 305 7.36 -6.80 4.19
N ALA A 306 7.59 -7.08 2.90
CA ALA A 306 6.62 -6.97 1.82
C ALA A 306 7.00 -7.92 0.67
N GLU A 307 6.09 -8.13 -0.28
CA GLU A 307 6.37 -8.79 -1.57
C GLU A 307 7.42 -7.99 -2.32
N GLU A 308 8.53 -8.63 -2.69
CA GLU A 308 9.73 -7.96 -3.22
C GLU A 308 10.30 -6.85 -2.29
N GLY A 309 9.96 -6.88 -1.01
CA GLY A 309 10.31 -5.87 -0.01
C GLY A 309 11.68 -6.05 0.65
N LEU A 310 11.99 -5.15 1.59
CA LEU A 310 13.23 -5.17 2.35
C LEU A 310 13.28 -6.35 3.32
N SER A 311 14.46 -6.95 3.47
CA SER A 311 14.77 -7.78 4.63
C SER A 311 14.92 -6.92 5.90
N PRO A 312 14.85 -7.50 7.11
CA PRO A 312 15.08 -6.74 8.35
C PRO A 312 16.43 -5.99 8.36
N ASP A 313 17.49 -6.57 7.79
CA ASP A 313 18.79 -5.89 7.70
C ASP A 313 18.78 -4.73 6.71
N ALA A 314 18.18 -4.92 5.53
CA ALA A 314 18.06 -3.83 4.56
C ALA A 314 17.14 -2.70 5.08
N TYR A 315 16.14 -3.04 5.89
CA TYR A 315 15.28 -2.09 6.59
C TYR A 315 16.04 -1.30 7.66
N LYS A 316 16.94 -1.94 8.40
CA LYS A 316 17.87 -1.25 9.30
C LYS A 316 18.72 -0.22 8.56
N ASP A 317 19.36 -0.63 7.47
CA ASP A 317 20.21 0.24 6.65
C ASP A 317 19.42 1.42 6.07
N TYR A 318 18.16 1.17 5.69
CA TYR A 318 17.24 2.20 5.21
C TYR A 318 16.97 3.26 6.29
N TRP A 319 16.60 2.84 7.50
CA TRP A 319 16.40 3.74 8.63
C TRP A 319 17.67 4.46 9.06
N GLN A 320 18.82 3.79 9.06
CA GLN A 320 20.10 4.43 9.39
C GLN A 320 20.41 5.58 8.43
N LYS A 321 20.15 5.41 7.13
CA LYS A 321 20.28 6.51 6.16
C LYS A 321 19.36 7.67 6.51
N ILE A 322 18.09 7.40 6.82
CA ILE A 322 17.11 8.43 7.19
C ILE A 322 17.56 9.18 8.45
N LEU A 323 17.96 8.46 9.50
CA LEU A 323 18.39 9.05 10.78
C LEU A 323 19.70 9.85 10.65
N SER A 324 20.52 9.56 9.65
CA SER A 324 21.80 10.27 9.41
C SER A 324 21.66 11.63 8.72
N VAL A 325 20.49 11.94 8.14
CA VAL A 325 20.26 13.15 7.35
C VAL A 325 19.49 14.19 8.17
N PRO A 326 20.15 15.26 8.68
CA PRO A 326 19.43 16.35 9.32
C PRO A 326 18.60 17.11 8.29
N LEU A 327 17.41 17.57 8.68
CA LEU A 327 16.52 18.33 7.80
C LEU A 327 16.56 19.82 8.17
N PRO A 328 17.07 20.71 7.31
CA PRO A 328 17.00 22.15 7.55
C PRO A 328 15.55 22.62 7.72
N VAL A 329 15.33 23.58 8.61
CA VAL A 329 14.02 24.24 8.76
C VAL A 329 13.63 24.90 7.45
N ASN A 330 12.44 24.56 6.97
CA ASN A 330 11.87 25.18 5.79
C ASN A 330 11.28 26.56 6.15
N LEU A 331 11.69 27.61 5.45
CA LEU A 331 11.07 28.93 5.58
C LEU A 331 9.60 28.95 5.12
N ALA A 332 9.19 28.01 4.27
CA ALA A 332 7.80 27.82 3.84
C ALA A 332 7.04 26.79 4.69
N LEU A 333 7.57 26.34 5.84
CA LEU A 333 6.87 25.39 6.70
C LEU A 333 5.46 25.88 7.08
N HIS A 334 4.46 25.03 6.84
CA HIS A 334 3.03 25.26 7.02
C HIS A 334 2.45 26.48 6.26
N ALA A 335 3.18 26.98 5.26
CA ALA A 335 2.68 28.03 4.39
C ALA A 335 1.38 27.60 3.69
N LYS A 336 0.54 28.56 3.34
CA LYS A 336 -0.73 28.25 2.66
C LYS A 336 -0.44 27.84 1.22
N VAL A 337 -0.95 26.68 0.81
CA VAL A 337 -0.81 26.16 -0.56
C VAL A 337 -2.16 26.17 -1.28
N THR A 338 -2.22 26.80 -2.45
CA THR A 338 -3.35 26.77 -3.37
C THR A 338 -2.94 26.05 -4.65
N LEU A 339 -3.72 25.05 -5.07
CA LEU A 339 -3.47 24.30 -6.30
C LEU A 339 -4.47 24.69 -7.38
N ASP A 340 -4.01 24.82 -8.62
CA ASP A 340 -4.90 25.03 -9.78
C ASP A 340 -5.49 23.70 -10.29
N ASN A 341 -4.76 22.60 -10.09
CA ASN A 341 -5.16 21.25 -10.49
C ASN A 341 -5.31 20.35 -9.25
N PRO A 342 -6.28 19.42 -9.24
CA PRO A 342 -6.43 18.48 -8.13
C PRO A 342 -5.27 17.47 -8.08
N PHE A 343 -4.91 17.04 -6.88
CA PHE A 343 -4.05 15.88 -6.67
C PHE A 343 -4.87 14.58 -6.71
N VAL A 344 -4.19 13.43 -6.72
CA VAL A 344 -4.82 12.11 -6.70
C VAL A 344 -5.34 11.78 -5.29
N GLU A 345 -6.66 11.74 -5.13
CA GLU A 345 -7.32 11.52 -3.82
C GLU A 345 -7.07 10.13 -3.22
N ASP A 346 -6.74 9.12 -4.04
CA ASP A 346 -6.39 7.78 -3.56
C ASP A 346 -5.06 7.79 -2.80
N TYR A 347 -4.18 8.76 -3.08
CA TYR A 347 -2.88 8.96 -2.44
C TYR A 347 -2.76 10.41 -1.94
N PRO A 348 -3.55 10.80 -0.93
CA PRO A 348 -3.72 12.22 -0.61
C PRO A 348 -2.56 12.77 0.23
N ALA A 349 -1.67 11.93 0.77
CA ALA A 349 -0.66 12.32 1.77
C ALA A 349 -1.26 13.25 2.86
N LYS A 350 -0.73 14.47 3.04
CA LYS A 350 -1.27 15.55 3.90
C LYS A 350 -2.06 16.61 3.10
N GLY A 351 -2.55 16.26 1.92
CA GLY A 351 -3.21 17.14 0.96
C GLY A 351 -2.26 18.21 0.45
N ASN A 352 -2.77 19.43 0.22
CA ASN A 352 -1.95 20.56 -0.24
C ASN A 352 -0.75 20.86 0.69
N GLN A 353 -0.90 20.59 1.99
CA GLN A 353 0.17 20.82 2.97
C GLN A 353 1.39 19.92 2.77
N THR A 354 1.29 18.83 2.01
CA THR A 354 2.43 17.95 1.65
C THR A 354 3.57 18.74 0.98
N LEU A 355 3.26 19.85 0.29
CA LEU A 355 4.27 20.69 -0.34
C LEU A 355 4.96 21.66 0.64
N THR A 356 4.51 21.73 1.89
CA THR A 356 5.00 22.65 2.94
C THR A 356 4.98 22.03 4.35
N ASP A 357 5.06 20.71 4.50
CA ASP A 357 4.97 19.98 5.78
C ASP A 357 6.31 19.70 6.45
N GLY A 358 7.42 20.08 5.82
CA GLY A 358 8.79 19.89 6.33
C GLY A 358 9.41 18.53 5.99
N MET A 359 8.67 17.61 5.37
CA MET A 359 9.07 16.21 5.20
C MET A 359 9.42 15.87 3.75
N PRO A 360 10.57 15.20 3.49
CA PRO A 360 10.86 14.71 2.15
C PRO A 360 9.98 13.50 1.81
N GLY A 361 9.81 13.28 0.51
CA GLY A 361 9.30 12.05 -0.06
C GLY A 361 10.32 10.91 0.05
N TYR A 362 9.83 9.68 0.18
CA TYR A 362 10.66 8.48 0.27
C TYR A 362 10.52 7.58 -0.98
N LYS A 363 11.15 6.41 -0.99
CA LYS A 363 11.08 5.51 -2.17
C LYS A 363 9.69 4.96 -2.46
N ASP A 364 8.87 4.78 -1.43
CA ASP A 364 7.47 4.42 -1.61
C ASP A 364 6.65 5.69 -1.86
N PHE A 365 5.94 5.72 -2.99
CA PHE A 365 5.13 6.86 -3.43
C PHE A 365 3.98 7.19 -2.46
N SER A 366 3.63 6.29 -1.55
CA SER A 366 2.62 6.50 -0.51
C SER A 366 3.09 7.43 0.61
N TYR A 367 4.40 7.70 0.72
CA TYR A 367 5.00 8.47 1.82
C TYR A 367 5.48 9.85 1.38
N ASN A 368 4.73 10.89 1.80
CA ASN A 368 5.06 12.31 1.64
C ASN A 368 5.21 12.77 0.17
N TRP A 369 4.45 12.17 -0.73
CA TRP A 369 4.34 12.61 -2.12
C TRP A 369 2.94 13.10 -2.43
N LEU A 370 2.84 14.23 -3.14
CA LEU A 370 1.59 14.73 -3.71
C LEU A 370 1.57 14.42 -5.20
N CYS A 371 0.66 13.52 -5.59
CA CYS A 371 0.58 12.96 -6.94
C CYS A 371 -0.41 13.70 -7.84
N PHE A 372 -0.05 13.93 -9.11
CA PHE A 372 -0.88 14.57 -10.13
C PHE A 372 -0.97 13.68 -11.37
N TYR A 373 -2.13 13.04 -11.58
CA TYR A 373 -2.35 12.14 -12.72
C TYR A 373 -2.87 12.90 -13.95
N ALA A 374 -2.12 12.85 -15.06
CA ALA A 374 -2.44 13.54 -16.31
C ALA A 374 -2.67 15.05 -16.18
N ALA A 375 -2.16 15.66 -15.11
CA ALA A 375 -2.29 17.07 -14.79
C ALA A 375 -0.93 17.62 -14.35
N ASP A 376 -0.69 18.89 -14.67
CA ASP A 376 0.48 19.63 -14.21
C ASP A 376 0.36 19.92 -12.69
N LEU A 377 1.48 19.93 -11.98
CA LEU A 377 1.56 20.59 -10.68
C LEU A 377 1.59 22.09 -10.95
N SER A 378 0.55 22.80 -10.53
CA SER A 378 0.50 24.26 -10.54
C SER A 378 0.04 24.74 -9.17
N ALA A 379 0.96 25.38 -8.43
CA ALA A 379 0.77 25.73 -7.03
C ALA A 379 1.21 27.16 -6.74
N ILE A 380 0.48 27.82 -5.83
CA ILE A 380 0.84 29.09 -5.21
C ILE A 380 1.03 28.86 -3.72
N ILE A 381 2.21 29.19 -3.22
CA ILE A 381 2.57 29.16 -1.80
C ILE A 381 2.57 30.59 -1.27
N ASP A 382 1.81 30.86 -0.22
CA ASP A 382 1.86 32.10 0.56
C ASP A 382 2.52 31.83 1.92
N MET A 383 3.76 32.30 2.10
CA MET A 383 4.51 32.17 3.36
C MET A 383 3.99 33.08 4.49
N GLY A 384 2.93 33.87 4.24
CA GLY A 384 2.28 34.78 5.17
C GLY A 384 3.03 36.09 5.43
N SER A 385 4.35 36.10 5.25
CA SER A 385 5.23 37.26 5.46
C SER A 385 6.41 37.23 4.48
N ILE A 386 7.03 38.40 4.27
CA ILE A 386 8.25 38.51 3.47
C ILE A 386 9.42 37.92 4.24
N LYS A 387 10.13 36.96 3.64
CA LYS A 387 11.29 36.27 4.20
C LYS A 387 12.52 36.46 3.32
N ASN A 388 13.71 36.39 3.91
CA ASN A 388 14.96 36.34 3.17
C ASN A 388 15.21 34.90 2.72
N CYS A 389 15.34 34.69 1.41
CA CYS A 389 15.45 33.37 0.80
C CYS A 389 16.66 33.31 -0.14
N GLY A 390 17.40 32.20 -0.11
CA GLY A 390 18.59 31.97 -0.93
C GLY A 390 18.43 30.78 -1.87
N LYS A 391 17.68 29.75 -1.48
CA LYS A 391 17.44 28.57 -2.33
C LYS A 391 16.01 28.05 -2.21
N ILE A 392 15.43 27.69 -3.34
CA ILE A 392 14.19 26.92 -3.45
C ILE A 392 14.51 25.57 -4.08
N SER A 393 13.98 24.48 -3.54
CA SER A 393 14.10 23.15 -4.14
C SER A 393 12.85 22.31 -3.91
N ILE A 394 12.60 21.39 -4.82
CA ILE A 394 11.51 20.41 -4.78
C ILE A 394 12.03 19.10 -5.36
N ASN A 395 11.66 17.96 -4.77
CA ASN A 395 11.99 16.66 -5.34
C ASN A 395 10.82 16.12 -6.16
N PHE A 396 11.17 15.30 -7.14
CA PHE A 396 10.24 14.50 -7.91
C PHE A 396 10.62 13.03 -7.82
N LEU A 397 9.62 12.18 -7.62
CA LEU A 397 9.76 10.73 -7.68
C LEU A 397 9.75 10.30 -9.14
N ASP A 398 10.63 9.37 -9.48
CA ASP A 398 10.62 8.63 -10.74
C ASP A 398 10.48 7.15 -10.41
N ASP A 399 9.28 6.63 -10.65
CA ASP A 399 8.91 5.24 -10.42
C ASP A 399 8.06 4.74 -11.61
N PRO A 400 8.76 4.30 -12.69
CA PRO A 400 8.09 3.88 -13.92
C PRO A 400 7.15 2.68 -13.73
N ARG A 401 7.33 1.85 -12.69
CA ARG A 401 6.43 0.71 -12.43
C ARG A 401 5.02 1.16 -12.05
N HIS A 402 4.91 2.33 -11.41
CA HIS A 402 3.66 2.95 -10.97
C HIS A 402 3.22 4.11 -11.88
N TRP A 403 3.81 4.25 -13.08
CA TRP A 403 3.51 5.33 -14.03
C TRP A 403 3.85 6.73 -13.50
N ILE A 404 4.78 6.83 -12.56
CA ILE A 404 5.28 8.08 -11.99
C ILE A 404 6.58 8.45 -12.70
N PHE A 405 6.62 9.65 -13.27
CA PHE A 405 7.76 10.14 -14.05
C PHE A 405 8.18 11.53 -13.61
N LEU A 406 9.39 11.92 -14.02
CA LEU A 406 9.86 13.29 -13.91
C LEU A 406 9.00 14.26 -14.76
N PRO A 407 8.77 15.50 -14.30
CA PRO A 407 8.13 16.51 -15.11
C PRO A 407 9.02 16.91 -16.30
N VAL A 408 8.45 17.37 -17.41
CA VAL A 408 9.21 17.87 -18.58
C VAL A 408 10.03 19.11 -18.20
N SER A 409 9.44 20.00 -17.41
CA SER A 409 10.12 21.20 -16.91
C SER A 409 9.45 21.72 -15.66
N VAL A 410 10.23 22.37 -14.81
CA VAL A 410 9.77 23.07 -13.60
C VAL A 410 10.14 24.55 -13.72
N GLN A 411 9.12 25.39 -13.66
CA GLN A 411 9.25 26.85 -13.61
C GLN A 411 8.88 27.32 -12.21
N VAL A 412 9.74 28.17 -11.63
CA VAL A 412 9.47 28.86 -10.36
C VAL A 412 9.41 30.35 -10.61
N SER A 413 8.39 31.01 -10.07
CA SER A 413 8.24 32.46 -10.08
C SER A 413 8.05 32.95 -8.65
N VAL A 414 8.71 34.06 -8.29
CA VAL A 414 8.70 34.58 -6.91
C VAL A 414 8.14 36.00 -6.85
N SER A 415 7.46 36.34 -5.76
CA SER A 415 6.84 37.66 -5.56
C SER A 415 6.83 38.10 -4.10
N GLN A 416 6.81 39.41 -3.85
CA GLN A 416 6.57 39.99 -2.52
C GLN A 416 5.09 40.29 -2.25
N ASN A 417 4.33 40.63 -3.29
CA ASN A 417 2.95 41.12 -3.18
C ASN A 417 1.89 40.16 -3.77
N GLY A 418 2.33 39.09 -4.45
CA GLY A 418 1.44 38.10 -5.06
C GLY A 418 0.83 38.56 -6.38
N ILE A 419 1.26 39.71 -6.91
CA ILE A 419 0.81 40.31 -8.18
C ILE A 419 1.98 40.34 -9.17
N ASP A 420 3.10 40.92 -8.76
CA ASP A 420 4.29 41.06 -9.60
C ASP A 420 5.24 39.88 -9.38
N TYR A 421 5.28 38.97 -10.35
CA TYR A 421 6.14 37.79 -10.30
C TYR A 421 7.40 37.96 -11.14
N LYS A 422 8.52 37.48 -10.61
CA LYS A 422 9.78 37.33 -11.35
C LYS A 422 10.08 35.86 -11.56
N ASP A 423 10.28 35.48 -12.81
CA ASP A 423 10.64 34.11 -13.17
C ASP A 423 12.12 33.82 -12.86
N LEU A 424 12.36 32.63 -12.30
CA LEU A 424 13.69 32.04 -12.19
C LEU A 424 14.00 31.23 -13.45
N LYS A 425 15.27 30.86 -13.64
CA LYS A 425 15.63 29.98 -14.77
C LYS A 425 14.94 28.62 -14.60
N PRO A 426 14.20 28.11 -15.60
CA PRO A 426 13.54 26.82 -15.49
C PRO A 426 14.55 25.68 -15.43
N VAL A 427 14.16 24.60 -14.77
CA VAL A 427 14.87 23.31 -14.78
C VAL A 427 14.10 22.39 -15.73
N ALA A 428 14.76 21.86 -16.75
CA ALA A 428 14.19 20.89 -17.67
C ALA A 428 14.76 19.50 -17.36
N PHE A 429 13.94 18.47 -17.53
CA PHE A 429 14.35 17.08 -17.41
C PHE A 429 14.30 16.43 -18.79
N ASN A 430 15.32 15.66 -19.12
CA ASN A 430 15.36 14.89 -20.35
C ASN A 430 14.85 13.48 -20.05
N GLU A 431 14.14 12.88 -21.01
CA GLU A 431 13.82 11.46 -20.93
C GLU A 431 15.12 10.65 -20.90
N GLY A 432 15.29 9.85 -19.83
CA GLY A 432 16.39 8.91 -19.68
C GLY A 432 16.15 7.61 -20.45
N PRO A 433 17.12 6.67 -20.46
CA PRO A 433 16.88 5.32 -20.98
C PRO A 433 15.81 4.58 -20.14
N GLU A 434 15.25 3.49 -20.68
CA GLU A 434 14.35 2.60 -19.93
C GLU A 434 15.02 2.10 -18.63
N HIS A 435 14.32 2.23 -17.50
CA HIS A 435 14.73 1.68 -16.21
C HIS A 435 13.52 1.27 -15.37
N SER A 436 13.77 0.45 -14.37
CA SER A 436 12.78 0.07 -13.35
C SER A 436 13.16 0.53 -11.94
N ASP A 437 14.30 1.20 -11.79
CA ASP A 437 14.80 1.66 -10.50
C ASP A 437 14.10 2.93 -10.06
N ILE A 438 13.74 2.99 -8.77
CA ILE A 438 13.14 4.17 -8.15
C ILE A 438 14.22 5.24 -7.94
N GLN A 439 13.97 6.45 -8.44
CA GLN A 439 14.86 7.60 -8.25
C GLN A 439 14.12 8.80 -7.65
N ILE A 440 14.86 9.61 -6.90
CA ILE A 440 14.37 10.89 -6.37
C ILE A 440 15.28 11.97 -6.91
N ILE A 441 14.71 12.88 -7.70
CA ILE A 441 15.49 13.91 -8.41
C ILE A 441 15.04 15.30 -7.95
N THR A 442 16.02 16.14 -7.58
CA THR A 442 15.76 17.49 -7.07
C THR A 442 15.84 18.54 -8.18
N ALA A 443 14.79 19.35 -8.34
CA ALA A 443 14.87 20.65 -9.02
C ALA A 443 15.36 21.71 -8.03
N SER A 444 16.45 22.42 -8.32
CA SER A 444 17.02 23.46 -7.46
C SER A 444 17.09 24.81 -8.15
N PHE A 445 16.69 25.86 -7.44
CA PHE A 445 16.68 27.24 -7.91
C PHE A 445 17.43 28.12 -6.91
N SER A 446 18.52 28.75 -7.38
CA SER A 446 19.27 29.71 -6.58
C SER A 446 18.69 31.11 -6.74
N LEU A 447 18.53 31.81 -5.63
CA LEU A 447 18.09 33.20 -5.59
C LEU A 447 19.31 34.12 -5.41
N PRO A 448 19.26 35.36 -5.95
CA PRO A 448 20.25 36.38 -5.61
C PRO A 448 20.33 36.60 -4.08
N ALA A 449 21.51 36.97 -3.59
CA ALA A 449 21.72 37.25 -2.16
C ALA A 449 20.70 38.27 -1.62
N ALA A 450 20.16 38.01 -0.44
CA ALA A 450 19.14 38.83 0.22
C ALA A 450 17.82 39.00 -0.57
N SER A 451 17.44 38.00 -1.38
CA SER A 451 16.13 38.00 -2.05
C SER A 451 15.01 37.93 -1.01
N LYS A 452 14.19 38.99 -0.98
CA LYS A 452 13.00 39.09 -0.14
C LYS A 452 11.78 38.67 -0.93
N LEU A 453 11.08 37.62 -0.49
CA LEU A 453 9.85 37.14 -1.14
C LEU A 453 8.86 36.60 -0.12
N ARG A 454 7.57 36.57 -0.49
CA ARG A 454 6.47 36.02 0.30
C ARG A 454 5.73 34.92 -0.46
N PHE A 455 5.58 35.09 -1.77
CA PHE A 455 4.84 34.19 -2.64
C PHE A 455 5.78 33.43 -3.56
N ILE A 456 5.51 32.14 -3.74
CA ILE A 456 6.19 31.27 -4.69
C ILE A 456 5.11 30.63 -5.57
N LYS A 457 5.26 30.77 -6.88
CA LYS A 457 4.47 30.04 -7.87
C LYS A 457 5.35 28.95 -8.47
N ILE A 458 4.85 27.72 -8.48
CA ILE A 458 5.53 26.57 -9.11
C ILE A 458 4.63 26.02 -10.21
N LYS A 459 5.23 25.75 -11.37
CA LYS A 459 4.60 24.99 -12.45
C LYS A 459 5.53 23.86 -12.90
N ALA A 460 5.14 22.61 -12.66
CA ALA A 460 5.81 21.44 -13.18
C ALA A 460 4.94 20.76 -14.25
N ILE A 461 5.49 20.63 -15.46
CA ILE A 461 4.74 20.14 -16.63
C ILE A 461 4.74 18.62 -16.64
N ASN A 462 3.56 18.02 -16.60
CA ASN A 462 3.40 16.57 -16.67
C ASN A 462 3.63 16.08 -18.11
N PRO A 463 4.36 14.97 -18.33
CA PRO A 463 4.51 14.37 -19.66
C PRO A 463 3.15 14.08 -20.32
N LYS A 464 2.97 14.57 -21.56
CA LYS A 464 1.71 14.38 -22.30
C LYS A 464 1.51 12.95 -22.81
N THR A 465 2.62 12.24 -22.98
CA THR A 465 2.66 10.85 -23.45
C THR A 465 3.52 10.06 -22.49
N LEU A 466 3.20 8.78 -22.34
CA LEU A 466 4.12 7.84 -21.71
C LEU A 466 5.38 7.72 -22.57
N THR A 467 6.51 7.40 -21.93
CA THR A 467 7.77 7.17 -22.61
C THR A 467 7.65 6.03 -23.63
N VAL A 468 8.53 6.01 -24.63
CA VAL A 468 8.41 5.13 -25.81
C VAL A 468 8.39 3.63 -25.44
N TRP A 469 9.03 3.26 -24.33
CA TRP A 469 9.12 1.88 -23.83
C TRP A 469 7.87 1.40 -23.08
N GLN A 470 7.05 2.30 -22.53
CA GLN A 470 5.82 1.93 -21.84
C GLN A 470 4.58 2.34 -22.64
N ASN A 471 4.36 1.63 -23.76
CA ASN A 471 3.20 1.88 -24.61
C ASN A 471 1.93 1.24 -24.00
N ASN A 472 1.26 1.98 -23.10
CA ASN A 472 -0.07 1.64 -22.62
C ASN A 472 -1.06 2.76 -22.95
N THR A 473 -1.87 2.55 -23.97
CA THR A 473 -2.84 3.55 -24.46
C THR A 473 -3.96 3.87 -23.45
N SER A 474 -4.11 3.10 -22.37
CA SER A 474 -5.11 3.31 -21.32
C SER A 474 -4.59 4.09 -20.11
N LYS A 475 -3.26 4.27 -19.99
CA LYS A 475 -2.61 4.95 -18.87
C LYS A 475 -2.03 6.29 -19.31
N LYS A 476 -1.86 7.19 -18.35
CA LYS A 476 -1.26 8.51 -18.53
C LYS A 476 -0.17 8.69 -17.49
N ALA A 477 0.76 9.62 -17.75
CA ALA A 477 1.82 9.91 -16.81
C ALA A 477 1.28 10.58 -15.53
N MET A 478 1.88 10.19 -14.42
CA MET A 478 1.73 10.84 -13.12
C MET A 478 3.04 11.54 -12.80
N ILE A 479 2.96 12.72 -12.20
CA ILE A 479 4.12 13.32 -11.53
C ILE A 479 3.84 13.33 -10.03
N ALA A 480 4.88 13.15 -9.22
CA ALA A 480 4.78 13.18 -7.76
C ALA A 480 5.83 14.14 -7.22
N ALA A 481 5.40 15.06 -6.36
CA ALA A 481 6.25 16.10 -5.77
C ALA A 481 6.14 16.08 -4.25
N ASP A 482 7.27 16.30 -3.57
CA ASP A 482 7.33 16.45 -2.13
C ASP A 482 7.48 17.93 -1.71
N GLU A 483 7.89 18.13 -0.47
CA GLU A 483 8.18 19.42 0.15
C GLU A 483 8.91 20.42 -0.76
N ILE A 484 8.31 21.61 -0.91
CA ILE A 484 8.95 22.78 -1.51
C ILE A 484 9.80 23.44 -0.43
N ARG A 485 11.08 23.05 -0.40
CA ARG A 485 12.06 23.58 0.56
C ARG A 485 12.55 24.95 0.16
N VAL A 486 12.41 25.90 1.08
CA VAL A 486 12.91 27.27 0.99
C VAL A 486 13.89 27.50 2.12
N THR A 487 15.14 27.82 1.79
CA THR A 487 16.22 28.04 2.75
C THR A 487 16.86 29.43 2.55
N PRO A 488 17.47 30.01 3.60
CA PRO A 488 18.09 31.34 3.55
C PRO A 488 19.17 31.53 2.48
#